data_AF-A0AAV3AEG4-F1
#
_entry.id   AF-A0AAV3AEG4-F1
#
_cell.length_a   1.000
_cell.length_b   1.000
_cell.length_c   1.000
_cell.angle_alpha   90.00
_cell.angle_beta   90.00
_cell.angle_gamma   90.00
#
_symmetry.space_group_name_H-M   'P 1'
#
loop_
_entity.id
_entity.type
_entity.pdbx_description
1 polymer ?
#
loop_
_entity_poly.entity_id
_entity_poly.type
_entity_poly.pdbx_seq_one_letter_code
_entity_poly.pdbx_strand_id
1 'polypeptide(L)'
;MAVHFSLVQVLLWAAGSGMCWEFSTLHCNLYSVTACECSFRPNLNALECDLARNLFGQHLAQEVVVNALRDFLEADYPSKPLVLSFHGWSGTGKTFLSSLLVKYLYKDGGRSPYIHYFSPILNFPHAQNLDQYKEKLKQWIQGNLTTCGRSLFLFDEMDKMHPGLIDVIVPFLGPSWVVFGSNYKKAIFIFISNSGGDDINEVALKFWRERRDREEIRLSDVESAIANTVISDRERELTVRLNNILCLCHCSST
;
A
#
# COMPACT_ATOMS: atom_id res chain seq x y z
N MET A 1 57.00 -24.70 47.60
CA MET A 1 55.59 -24.84 48.03
C MET A 1 54.87 -23.62 47.48
N ALA A 2 54.26 -23.75 46.30
CA ALA A 2 52.80 -23.91 46.14
C ALA A 2 52.10 -22.72 46.83
N VAL A 3 51.44 -21.79 46.14
CA VAL A 3 50.33 -21.97 45.21
C VAL A 3 50.17 -20.67 44.39
N HIS A 4 49.38 -20.71 43.31
CA HIS A 4 49.04 -19.63 42.34
C HIS A 4 49.71 -19.72 40.96
N PHE A 5 49.68 -20.92 40.40
CA PHE A 5 49.42 -21.09 38.97
C PHE A 5 47.90 -21.04 38.74
N SER A 6 47.48 -20.47 37.60
CA SER A 6 46.13 -20.54 37.01
C SER A 6 45.09 -19.51 37.45
N LEU A 7 45.20 -18.28 36.93
CA LEU A 7 44.08 -17.33 36.81
C LEU A 7 43.91 -16.73 35.40
N VAL A 8 44.66 -17.22 34.40
CA VAL A 8 44.65 -16.66 33.02
C VAL A 8 43.85 -17.52 32.02
N GLN A 9 43.24 -18.63 32.44
CA GLN A 9 42.58 -19.57 31.52
C GLN A 9 41.07 -19.77 31.72
N VAL A 10 40.38 -18.89 32.45
CA VAL A 10 38.91 -18.95 32.61
C VAL A 10 38.16 -17.81 31.89
N LEU A 11 38.86 -16.84 31.29
CA LEU A 11 38.22 -15.69 30.61
C LEU A 11 37.89 -15.91 29.11
N LEU A 12 37.95 -17.14 28.59
CA LEU A 12 37.70 -17.43 27.17
C LEU A 12 36.48 -18.32 26.88
N TRP A 13 35.64 -18.63 27.87
CA TRP A 13 34.47 -19.49 27.68
C TRP A 13 33.18 -18.92 28.27
N ALA A 14 32.95 -17.62 28.09
CA ALA A 14 31.66 -16.99 28.41
C ALA A 14 31.36 -15.79 27.49
N ALA A 15 31.27 -16.06 26.18
CA ALA A 15 30.55 -15.18 25.24
C ALA A 15 30.02 -16.01 24.07
N GLY A 16 29.45 -17.17 24.38
CA GLY A 16 28.61 -17.92 23.47
C GLY A 16 27.21 -17.32 23.48
N SER A 17 26.66 -17.14 22.27
CA SER A 17 25.24 -16.91 21.96
C SER A 17 24.57 -15.67 22.56
N GLY A 18 24.45 -14.61 21.77
CA GLY A 18 23.45 -13.59 22.07
C GLY A 18 23.63 -12.17 21.53
N MET A 19 24.42 -11.90 20.50
CA MET A 19 24.53 -10.54 19.95
C MET A 19 24.54 -10.55 18.41
N CYS A 20 23.46 -11.06 17.81
CA CYS A 20 23.21 -10.93 16.36
C CYS A 20 22.11 -9.91 16.04
N TRP A 21 21.73 -9.07 17.02
CA TRP A 21 20.62 -8.12 16.90
C TRP A 21 21.07 -6.65 17.01
N GLU A 22 22.36 -6.38 17.30
CA GLU A 22 22.84 -5.01 17.61
C GLU A 22 23.71 -4.34 16.53
N PHE A 23 24.07 -5.03 15.45
CA PHE A 23 24.82 -4.39 14.35
C PHE A 23 23.95 -3.70 13.29
N SER A 24 22.65 -4.03 13.19
CA SER A 24 21.75 -3.35 12.24
C SER A 24 21.40 -1.92 12.67
N THR A 25 21.41 -1.65 13.98
CA THR A 25 21.07 -0.36 14.58
C THR A 25 22.16 0.69 14.38
N LEU A 26 23.42 0.28 14.25
CA LEU A 26 24.56 1.19 14.06
C LEU A 26 24.65 1.72 12.61
N HIS A 27 24.16 0.98 11.61
CA HIS A 27 24.20 1.41 10.21
C HIS A 27 23.21 2.53 9.87
N CYS A 28 22.13 2.69 10.63
CA CYS A 28 21.13 3.75 10.38
C CYS A 28 21.56 5.13 10.90
N ASN A 29 22.61 5.22 11.74
CA ASN A 29 23.08 6.49 12.30
C ASN A 29 24.18 7.19 11.47
N LEU A 30 24.94 6.43 10.65
CA LEU A 30 26.08 7.00 9.91
C LEU A 30 25.77 7.39 8.46
N TYR A 31 24.73 6.82 7.84
CA TYR A 31 24.35 7.14 6.47
C TYR A 31 22.82 7.26 6.36
N SER A 32 22.35 8.51 6.41
CA SER A 32 20.96 8.92 6.16
C SER A 32 19.90 8.42 7.15
N VAL A 33 19.44 9.32 8.01
CA VAL A 33 18.28 9.18 8.91
C VAL A 33 16.99 8.73 8.17
N THR A 34 16.93 8.87 6.84
CA THR A 34 15.78 8.46 6.02
C THR A 34 15.75 6.97 5.64
N ALA A 35 16.86 6.23 5.78
CA ALA A 35 17.00 4.87 5.22
C ALA A 35 16.41 3.74 6.11
N CYS A 36 15.92 4.07 7.30
CA CYS A 36 15.39 3.09 8.27
C CYS A 36 14.09 3.57 8.95
N GLU A 37 13.25 4.34 8.25
CA GLU A 37 11.92 4.68 8.75
C GLU A 37 11.03 3.42 8.67
N CYS A 38 10.83 2.71 9.79
CA CYS A 38 9.83 1.64 9.91
C CYS A 38 9.97 0.45 8.95
N SER A 39 11.18 -0.11 8.81
CA SER A 39 11.46 -1.20 7.85
C SER A 39 11.16 -0.87 6.38
N PHE A 40 10.91 0.41 6.04
CA PHE A 40 10.67 0.87 4.67
C PHE A 40 11.98 0.86 3.87
N ARG A 41 12.05 -0.01 2.86
CA ARG A 41 13.22 -0.20 1.98
C ARG A 41 12.74 -0.45 0.55
N PRO A 42 12.31 0.61 -0.16
CA PRO A 42 11.75 0.46 -1.49
C PRO A 42 12.80 -0.02 -2.48
N ASN A 43 12.43 -1.01 -3.31
CA ASN A 43 13.22 -1.45 -4.45
C ASN A 43 12.37 -1.38 -5.72
N LEU A 44 12.27 -0.18 -6.32
CA LEU A 44 11.45 0.06 -7.49
C LEU A 44 11.91 -0.73 -8.72
N ASN A 45 13.22 -0.84 -8.96
CA ASN A 45 13.74 -1.57 -10.12
C ASN A 45 13.34 -3.06 -10.07
N ALA A 46 13.41 -3.68 -8.89
CA ALA A 46 12.98 -5.06 -8.71
C ALA A 46 11.45 -5.21 -8.82
N LEU A 47 10.69 -4.25 -8.28
CA LEU A 47 9.24 -4.20 -8.43
C LEU A 47 8.84 -4.12 -9.90
N GLU A 48 9.42 -3.19 -10.66
CA GLU A 48 9.16 -2.99 -12.09
C GLU A 48 9.46 -4.26 -12.90
N CYS A 49 10.60 -4.93 -12.61
CA CYS A 49 10.93 -6.22 -13.22
C CYS A 49 9.94 -7.33 -12.86
N ASP A 50 9.47 -7.40 -11.61
CA ASP A 50 8.52 -8.41 -11.15
C ASP A 50 7.12 -8.19 -11.77
N LEU A 51 6.68 -6.92 -11.83
CA LEU A 51 5.44 -6.52 -12.51
C LEU A 51 5.45 -6.91 -13.98
N ALA A 52 6.52 -6.57 -14.71
CA ALA A 52 6.64 -6.91 -16.13
C ALA A 52 6.64 -8.43 -16.40
N ARG A 53 7.13 -9.23 -15.45
CA ARG A 53 7.23 -10.70 -15.59
C ARG A 53 5.98 -11.45 -15.13
N ASN A 54 5.26 -10.92 -14.14
CA ASN A 54 4.22 -11.69 -13.43
C ASN A 54 2.83 -11.04 -13.45
N LEU A 55 2.69 -9.76 -13.80
CA LEU A 55 1.39 -9.08 -13.89
C LEU A 55 0.91 -8.97 -15.34
N PHE A 56 0.32 -10.04 -15.87
CA PHE A 56 -0.04 -10.14 -17.29
C PHE A 56 -1.27 -9.30 -17.69
N GLY A 57 -1.18 -8.66 -18.86
CA GLY A 57 -2.29 -7.95 -19.47
C GLY A 57 -2.71 -6.66 -18.76
N GLN A 58 -1.88 -6.12 -17.86
CA GLN A 58 -2.21 -4.95 -17.05
C GLN A 58 -1.26 -3.77 -17.32
N HIS A 59 -1.12 -3.37 -18.59
CA HIS A 59 -0.18 -2.32 -19.00
C HIS A 59 -0.44 -0.98 -18.28
N LEU A 60 -1.71 -0.54 -18.20
CA LEU A 60 -2.09 0.66 -17.46
C LEU A 60 -1.71 0.59 -15.98
N ALA A 61 -1.89 -0.59 -15.38
CA ALA A 61 -1.62 -0.78 -13.97
C ALA A 61 -0.13 -0.68 -13.65
N GLN A 62 0.70 -1.31 -14.49
CA GLN A 62 2.15 -1.29 -14.34
C GLN A 62 2.69 0.14 -14.47
N GLU A 63 2.28 0.87 -15.52
CA GLU A 63 2.76 2.23 -15.80
C GLU A 63 2.40 3.20 -14.67
N VAL A 64 1.11 3.29 -14.31
CA VAL A 64 0.63 4.27 -13.33
C VAL A 64 1.21 3.99 -11.94
N VAL A 65 1.33 2.72 -11.52
CA VAL A 65 1.88 2.38 -10.20
C VAL A 65 3.36 2.70 -10.09
N VAL A 66 4.15 2.32 -11.11
CA VAL A 66 5.60 2.58 -11.10
C VAL A 66 5.87 4.08 -11.09
N ASN A 67 5.15 4.85 -11.92
CA ASN A 67 5.29 6.31 -11.96
C ASN A 67 4.86 6.96 -10.64
N ALA A 68 3.68 6.61 -10.11
CA ALA A 68 3.18 7.18 -8.85
C ALA A 68 4.11 6.88 -7.66
N LEU A 69 4.71 5.68 -7.62
CA LEU A 69 5.68 5.33 -6.58
C LEU A 69 7.00 6.05 -6.75
N ARG A 70 7.49 6.22 -7.99
CA ARG A 70 8.70 6.97 -8.27
C ARG A 70 8.58 8.41 -7.80
N ASP A 71 7.52 9.09 -8.22
CA ASP A 71 7.23 10.48 -7.81
C ASP A 71 7.12 10.62 -6.29
N PHE A 72 6.47 9.64 -5.63
CA PHE A 72 6.30 9.64 -4.18
C PHE A 72 7.60 9.38 -3.40
N LEU A 73 8.50 8.56 -3.94
CA LEU A 73 9.78 8.25 -3.31
C LEU A 73 10.84 9.34 -3.53
N GLU A 74 10.78 10.04 -4.67
CA GLU A 74 11.65 11.18 -4.97
C GLU A 74 11.26 12.44 -4.18
N ALA A 75 10.00 12.54 -3.74
CA ALA A 75 9.54 13.62 -2.89
C ALA A 75 9.97 13.44 -1.42
N ASP A 76 10.98 14.20 -0.96
CA ASP A 76 11.42 14.21 0.44
C ASP A 76 10.30 14.64 1.42
N TYR A 77 9.47 15.58 0.97
CA TYR A 77 8.35 16.16 1.73
C TYR A 77 7.06 16.14 0.89
N PRO A 78 6.38 14.98 0.79
CA PRO A 78 5.15 14.88 0.03
C PRO A 78 4.06 15.80 0.61
N SER A 79 3.24 16.40 -0.25
CA SER A 79 2.17 17.32 0.17
C SER A 79 0.96 16.61 0.77
N LYS A 80 0.76 15.34 0.41
CA LYS A 80 -0.29 14.42 0.88
C LYS A 80 0.23 12.97 0.82
N PRO A 81 -0.37 12.01 1.56
CA PRO A 81 0.00 10.60 1.44
C PRO A 81 -0.18 10.06 0.02
N LEU A 82 0.58 9.01 -0.30
CA LEU A 82 0.34 8.25 -1.53
C LEU A 82 -0.95 7.47 -1.35
N VAL A 83 -1.85 7.62 -2.32
CA VAL A 83 -3.09 6.88 -2.33
C VAL A 83 -3.25 6.20 -3.68
N LEU A 84 -3.46 4.89 -3.65
CA LEU A 84 -3.66 4.04 -4.81
C LEU A 84 -5.02 3.36 -4.67
N SER A 85 -5.84 3.39 -5.71
CA SER A 85 -7.13 2.70 -5.73
C SER A 85 -7.20 1.73 -6.89
N PHE A 86 -7.33 0.45 -6.61
CA PHE A 86 -7.34 -0.63 -7.59
C PHE A 86 -8.78 -1.08 -7.85
N HIS A 87 -9.25 -0.83 -9.07
CA HIS A 87 -10.59 -1.16 -9.55
C HIS A 87 -10.51 -2.18 -10.68
N GLY A 88 -11.53 -3.01 -10.83
CA GLY A 88 -11.59 -4.00 -11.91
C GLY A 88 -12.37 -5.24 -11.57
N TRP A 89 -12.55 -6.12 -12.55
CA TRP A 89 -13.25 -7.40 -12.36
C TRP A 89 -12.54 -8.30 -11.34
N SER A 90 -13.24 -9.30 -10.81
CA SER A 90 -12.64 -10.30 -9.91
C SER A 90 -11.55 -11.13 -10.62
N GLY A 91 -10.51 -11.51 -9.91
CA GLY A 91 -9.45 -12.37 -10.46
C GLY A 91 -8.47 -11.69 -11.45
N THR A 92 -8.50 -10.36 -11.61
CA THR A 92 -7.61 -9.63 -12.53
C THR A 92 -6.25 -9.27 -11.95
N GLY A 93 -5.99 -9.62 -10.68
CA GLY A 93 -4.69 -9.43 -10.03
C GLY A 93 -4.59 -8.25 -9.06
N LYS A 94 -5.70 -7.61 -8.65
CA LYS A 94 -5.68 -6.47 -7.70
C LYS A 94 -4.95 -6.78 -6.39
N THR A 95 -5.33 -7.87 -5.72
CA THR A 95 -4.69 -8.33 -4.48
C THR A 95 -3.25 -8.77 -4.72
N PHE A 96 -2.95 -9.39 -5.86
CA PHE A 96 -1.59 -9.78 -6.23
C PHE A 96 -0.68 -8.56 -6.42
N LEU A 97 -1.15 -7.52 -7.11
CA LEU A 97 -0.42 -6.26 -7.26
C LEU A 97 -0.13 -5.63 -5.89
N SER A 98 -1.13 -5.56 -5.00
CA SER A 98 -0.93 -5.02 -3.65
C SER A 98 0.10 -5.80 -2.82
N SER A 99 0.17 -7.12 -2.98
CA SER A 99 1.12 -7.96 -2.26
C SER A 99 2.55 -7.79 -2.80
N LEU A 100 2.71 -7.57 -4.12
CA LEU A 100 3.98 -7.18 -4.71
C LEU A 100 4.45 -5.82 -4.16
N LEU A 101 3.55 -4.83 -4.07
CA LEU A 101 3.90 -3.53 -3.47
C LEU A 101 4.43 -3.69 -2.05
N VAL A 102 3.70 -4.42 -1.21
CA VAL A 102 4.13 -4.70 0.17
C VAL A 102 5.52 -5.37 0.20
N LYS A 103 5.73 -6.40 -0.63
CA LYS A 103 6.98 -7.16 -0.72
C LYS A 103 8.18 -6.28 -1.10
N TYR A 104 8.00 -5.32 -1.99
CA TYR A 104 9.09 -4.48 -2.48
C TYR A 104 9.26 -3.14 -1.77
N LEU A 105 8.27 -2.72 -0.99
CA LEU A 105 8.34 -1.48 -0.19
C LEU A 105 8.86 -1.74 1.23
N TYR A 106 8.58 -2.91 1.81
CA TYR A 106 8.96 -3.24 3.19
C TYR A 106 9.82 -4.49 3.24
N LYS A 107 10.93 -4.41 3.98
CA LYS A 107 11.89 -5.52 4.13
C LYS A 107 11.22 -6.81 4.63
N ASP A 108 10.30 -6.68 5.58
CA ASP A 108 9.62 -7.81 6.21
C ASP A 108 8.32 -8.21 5.48
N GLY A 109 8.03 -7.57 4.34
CA GLY A 109 6.82 -7.77 3.56
C GLY A 109 5.57 -7.71 4.44
N GLY A 110 4.62 -8.62 4.20
CA GLY A 110 3.36 -8.66 4.96
C GLY A 110 3.49 -9.00 6.45
N ARG A 111 4.69 -9.32 6.95
CA ARG A 111 4.95 -9.50 8.39
C ARG A 111 5.39 -8.22 9.08
N SER A 112 5.58 -7.13 8.32
CA SER A 112 5.93 -5.83 8.86
C SER A 112 4.81 -5.32 9.79
N PRO A 113 5.12 -4.85 11.01
CA PRO A 113 4.13 -4.31 11.93
C PRO A 113 3.52 -2.99 11.44
N TYR A 114 4.11 -2.39 10.39
CA TYR A 114 3.70 -1.12 9.81
C TYR A 114 2.75 -1.29 8.62
N ILE A 115 2.30 -2.52 8.36
CA ILE A 115 1.34 -2.84 7.30
C ILE A 115 0.05 -3.32 7.95
N HIS A 116 -1.04 -2.64 7.60
CA HIS A 116 -2.34 -2.84 8.24
C HIS A 116 -3.37 -3.22 7.18
N TYR A 117 -3.91 -4.43 7.30
CA TYR A 117 -4.91 -4.97 6.39
C TYR A 117 -6.31 -4.86 7.01
N PHE A 118 -7.26 -4.36 6.23
CA PHE A 118 -8.67 -4.22 6.60
C PHE A 118 -9.57 -4.82 5.53
N SER A 119 -10.47 -5.71 5.93
CA SER A 119 -11.58 -6.20 5.12
C SER A 119 -12.90 -5.83 5.82
N PRO A 120 -13.84 -5.17 5.16
CA PRO A 120 -15.15 -4.85 5.73
C PRO A 120 -15.88 -6.07 6.28
N ILE A 121 -15.78 -7.21 5.59
CA ILE A 121 -16.45 -8.45 5.99
C ILE A 121 -15.88 -8.98 7.30
N LEU A 122 -14.56 -8.93 7.48
CA LEU A 122 -13.89 -9.50 8.65
C LEU A 122 -13.83 -8.53 9.83
N ASN A 123 -13.52 -7.26 9.55
CA ASN A 123 -13.27 -6.25 10.58
C ASN A 123 -14.54 -5.50 11.00
N PHE A 124 -15.53 -5.41 10.12
CA PHE A 124 -16.74 -4.59 10.33
C PHE A 124 -18.06 -5.34 10.01
N PRO A 125 -18.30 -6.56 10.53
CA PRO A 125 -19.40 -7.43 10.07
C PRO A 125 -20.80 -6.98 10.49
N HIS A 126 -20.93 -6.17 11.54
CA HIS A 126 -22.23 -5.83 12.16
C HIS A 126 -22.52 -4.34 12.08
N ALA A 127 -23.52 -3.96 11.28
CA ALA A 127 -23.92 -2.56 11.09
C ALA A 127 -24.35 -1.85 12.40
N GLN A 128 -24.85 -2.60 13.38
CA GLN A 128 -25.25 -2.07 14.70
C GLN A 128 -24.08 -1.46 15.49
N ASN A 129 -22.85 -1.92 15.22
CA ASN A 129 -21.64 -1.47 15.91
C ASN A 129 -20.89 -0.37 15.13
N LEU A 130 -21.51 0.21 14.10
CA LEU A 130 -20.85 1.12 13.16
C LEU A 130 -20.10 2.26 13.88
N ASP A 131 -20.72 2.90 14.86
CA ASP A 131 -20.08 4.03 15.57
C ASP A 131 -18.87 3.59 16.39
N GLN A 132 -18.90 2.39 16.98
CA GLN A 132 -17.73 1.80 17.64
C GLN A 132 -16.62 1.50 16.62
N TYR A 133 -16.97 0.99 15.44
CA TYR A 133 -16.00 0.69 14.38
C TYR A 133 -15.36 1.96 13.83
N LYS A 134 -16.14 3.03 13.64
CA LYS A 134 -15.61 4.35 13.26
C LYS A 134 -14.55 4.83 14.24
N GLU A 135 -14.85 4.80 15.54
CA GLU A 135 -13.92 5.28 16.56
C GLU A 135 -12.65 4.40 16.63
N LYS A 136 -12.81 3.07 16.61
CA LYS A 136 -11.69 2.13 16.59
C LYS A 136 -10.78 2.34 15.37
N LEU A 137 -11.38 2.50 14.18
CA LEU A 137 -10.64 2.71 12.94
C LEU A 137 -9.86 4.03 12.98
N LYS A 138 -10.51 5.11 13.44
CA LYS A 138 -9.87 6.42 13.60
C LYS A 138 -8.66 6.35 14.53
N GLN A 139 -8.85 5.79 15.72
CA GLN A 139 -7.78 5.63 16.71
C GLN A 139 -6.64 4.75 16.19
N TRP A 140 -6.97 3.67 15.48
CA TRP A 140 -5.98 2.77 14.91
C TRP A 140 -5.10 3.46 13.87
N ILE A 141 -5.71 4.18 12.92
CA ILE A 141 -4.99 4.93 11.89
C ILE A 141 -4.12 6.01 12.55
N GLN A 142 -4.68 6.82 13.46
CA GLN A 142 -3.93 7.85 14.17
C GLN A 142 -2.75 7.29 14.98
N GLY A 143 -2.96 6.22 15.74
CA GLY A 143 -1.93 5.62 16.58
C GLY A 143 -0.77 5.05 15.77
N ASN A 144 -1.06 4.34 14.68
CA ASN A 144 -0.02 3.78 13.81
C ASN A 144 0.71 4.88 13.03
N LEU A 145 0.01 5.90 12.54
CA LEU A 145 0.66 7.06 11.91
C LEU A 145 1.54 7.83 12.89
N THR A 146 1.16 7.92 14.16
CA THR A 146 2.00 8.54 15.21
C THR A 146 3.24 7.69 15.47
N THR A 147 3.10 6.37 15.51
CA THR A 147 4.21 5.42 15.69
C THR A 147 5.16 5.42 14.50
N CYS A 148 4.60 5.52 13.30
CA CYS A 148 5.34 5.49 12.05
C CYS A 148 4.61 6.26 10.93
N GLY A 149 5.23 7.32 10.42
CA GLY A 149 4.70 8.11 9.30
C GLY A 149 4.66 7.35 7.97
N ARG A 150 5.51 6.32 7.80
CA ARG A 150 5.57 5.41 6.64
C ARG A 150 4.72 4.15 6.83
N SER A 151 3.59 4.22 7.55
CA SER A 151 2.68 3.08 7.65
C SER A 151 1.90 2.87 6.35
N LEU A 152 1.62 1.61 6.00
CA LEU A 152 0.78 1.23 4.87
C LEU A 152 -0.56 0.70 5.36
N PHE A 153 -1.65 1.28 4.84
CA PHE A 153 -3.01 0.83 5.11
C PHE A 153 -3.62 0.25 3.83
N LEU A 154 -3.98 -1.02 3.87
CA LEU A 154 -4.63 -1.73 2.77
C LEU A 154 -6.07 -2.05 3.15
N PHE A 155 -7.00 -1.53 2.36
CA PHE A 155 -8.43 -1.74 2.49
C PHE A 155 -8.92 -2.57 1.32
N ASP A 156 -9.23 -3.85 1.58
CA ASP A 156 -9.76 -4.78 0.60
C ASP A 156 -11.30 -4.71 0.57
N GLU A 157 -11.89 -5.07 -0.56
CA GLU A 157 -13.35 -5.06 -0.80
C GLU A 157 -14.02 -3.73 -0.42
N MET A 158 -13.42 -2.62 -0.84
CA MET A 158 -13.89 -1.27 -0.53
C MET A 158 -15.33 -1.02 -1.02
N ASP A 159 -15.76 -1.70 -2.08
CA ASP A 159 -17.15 -1.74 -2.57
C ASP A 159 -18.17 -2.20 -1.51
N LYS A 160 -17.72 -2.94 -0.50
CA LYS A 160 -18.55 -3.44 0.60
C LYS A 160 -18.38 -2.62 1.89
N MET A 161 -17.53 -1.58 1.87
CA MET A 161 -17.30 -0.76 3.05
C MET A 161 -18.48 0.16 3.32
N HIS A 162 -18.95 0.20 4.57
CA HIS A 162 -20.04 1.10 4.96
C HIS A 162 -19.60 2.57 4.78
N PRO A 163 -20.40 3.45 4.14
CA PRO A 163 -20.01 4.84 3.85
C PRO A 163 -19.53 5.63 5.07
N GLY A 164 -20.17 5.42 6.22
CA GLY A 164 -19.73 6.04 7.48
C GLY A 164 -18.31 5.67 7.95
N LEU A 165 -17.74 4.54 7.52
CA LEU A 165 -16.32 4.20 7.76
C LEU A 165 -15.41 4.90 6.76
N ILE A 166 -15.87 5.08 5.52
CA ILE A 166 -15.17 5.86 4.50
C ILE A 166 -14.98 7.30 4.97
N ASP A 167 -16.02 7.90 5.54
CA ASP A 167 -16.01 9.25 6.11
C ASP A 167 -14.92 9.42 7.19
N VAL A 168 -14.52 8.34 7.88
CA VAL A 168 -13.43 8.34 8.85
C VAL A 168 -12.06 8.32 8.19
N ILE A 169 -11.92 7.65 7.05
CA ILE A 169 -10.64 7.49 6.33
C ILE A 169 -10.30 8.76 5.54
N VAL A 170 -11.28 9.37 4.88
CA VAL A 170 -11.10 10.53 3.97
C VAL A 170 -10.24 11.66 4.56
N PRO A 171 -10.41 12.09 5.83
CA PRO A 171 -9.57 13.13 6.43
C PRO A 171 -8.06 12.82 6.42
N PHE A 172 -7.67 11.56 6.50
CA PHE A 172 -6.26 11.15 6.50
C PHE A 172 -5.59 11.21 5.13
N LEU A 173 -6.38 11.27 4.05
CA LEU A 173 -5.90 11.30 2.67
C LEU A 173 -5.52 12.71 2.19
N GLY A 174 -5.90 13.74 2.95
CA GLY A 174 -5.72 15.15 2.59
C GLY A 174 -4.41 15.79 3.06
N PRO A 175 -4.09 17.00 2.55
CA PRO A 175 -2.89 17.75 2.94
C PRO A 175 -3.01 18.41 4.33
N SER A 176 -4.22 18.50 4.87
CA SER A 176 -4.59 19.35 6.01
C SER A 176 -4.63 18.62 7.35
N TRP A 177 -4.26 17.34 7.39
CA TRP A 177 -4.20 16.63 8.66
C TRP A 177 -2.94 17.06 9.43
N VAL A 178 -3.03 17.22 10.74
CA VAL A 178 -1.85 17.51 11.58
C VAL A 178 -1.88 16.48 12.69
N VAL A 179 -1.13 15.39 12.51
CA VAL A 179 -0.75 14.54 13.64
C VAL A 179 0.50 15.15 14.22
N PHE A 180 0.45 15.56 15.49
CA PHE A 180 1.63 16.01 16.20
C PHE A 180 2.65 14.87 16.28
N GLY A 181 3.89 15.13 15.84
CA GLY A 181 5.03 14.23 16.09
C GLY A 181 5.42 13.26 14.98
N SER A 182 4.69 13.15 13.86
CA SER A 182 5.10 12.32 12.71
C SER A 182 4.72 12.90 11.35
N ASN A 183 5.50 12.60 10.32
CA ASN A 183 5.18 13.00 8.94
C ASN A 183 4.22 11.99 8.30
N TYR A 184 2.93 12.08 8.64
CA TYR A 184 1.88 11.22 8.10
C TYR A 184 1.73 11.31 6.57
N LYS A 185 2.25 12.37 5.94
CA LYS A 185 2.20 12.55 4.47
C LYS A 185 3.07 11.53 3.75
N LYS A 186 3.92 10.81 4.47
CA LYS A 186 4.70 9.68 3.97
C LYS A 186 3.94 8.34 4.01
N ALA A 187 2.71 8.33 4.48
CA ALA A 187 1.90 7.11 4.54
C ALA A 187 1.44 6.66 3.15
N ILE A 188 1.10 5.39 3.04
CA ILE A 188 0.58 4.77 1.82
C ILE A 188 -0.79 4.17 2.11
N PHE A 189 -1.78 4.52 1.31
CA PHE A 189 -3.12 3.98 1.38
C PHE A 189 -3.41 3.22 0.07
N ILE A 190 -3.81 1.96 0.18
CA ILE A 190 -4.18 1.12 -0.96
C ILE A 190 -5.63 0.69 -0.76
N PHE A 191 -6.48 1.01 -1.73
CA PHE A 191 -7.86 0.56 -1.79
C PHE A 191 -8.00 -0.49 -2.88
N ILE A 192 -8.73 -1.56 -2.61
CA ILE A 192 -9.06 -2.59 -3.60
C ILE A 192 -10.58 -2.70 -3.67
N SER A 193 -11.13 -2.61 -4.87
CA SER A 193 -12.57 -2.64 -5.11
C SER A 193 -12.91 -3.40 -6.39
N ASN A 194 -14.07 -4.05 -6.40
CA ASN A 194 -14.64 -4.59 -7.64
C ASN A 194 -15.55 -3.57 -8.37
N SER A 195 -15.82 -2.40 -7.76
CA SER A 195 -16.59 -1.32 -8.38
C SER A 195 -15.96 -0.89 -9.71
N GLY A 196 -16.81 -0.70 -10.72
CA GLY A 196 -16.38 -0.33 -12.09
C GLY A 196 -15.80 -1.46 -12.92
N GLY A 197 -15.77 -2.70 -12.40
CA GLY A 197 -15.27 -3.84 -13.17
C GLY A 197 -16.01 -4.07 -14.49
N ASP A 198 -17.33 -3.88 -14.51
CA ASP A 198 -18.18 -4.06 -15.69
C ASP A 198 -17.88 -3.00 -16.76
N ASP A 199 -17.76 -1.74 -16.35
CA ASP A 199 -17.49 -0.61 -17.26
C ASP A 199 -16.09 -0.68 -17.86
N ILE A 200 -15.10 -1.04 -17.03
CA ILE A 200 -13.72 -1.30 -17.48
C ILE A 200 -13.71 -2.42 -18.53
N ASN A 201 -14.47 -3.48 -18.30
CA ASN A 201 -14.58 -4.59 -19.25
C ASN A 201 -15.32 -4.18 -20.53
N GLU A 202 -16.30 -3.30 -20.46
CA GLU A 202 -17.00 -2.78 -21.64
C GLU A 202 -16.04 -1.97 -22.53
N VAL A 203 -15.16 -1.15 -21.96
CA VAL A 203 -14.10 -0.43 -22.71
C VAL A 203 -13.19 -1.43 -23.42
N ALA A 204 -12.72 -2.46 -22.71
CA ALA A 204 -11.87 -3.50 -23.31
C ALA A 204 -12.60 -4.27 -24.43
N LEU A 205 -13.88 -4.60 -24.22
CA LEU A 205 -14.72 -5.27 -25.20
C LEU A 205 -14.94 -4.41 -26.46
N LYS A 206 -15.11 -3.10 -26.28
CA LYS A 206 -15.24 -2.15 -27.40
C LYS A 206 -14.00 -2.15 -28.28
N PHE A 207 -12.81 -1.99 -27.69
CA PHE A 207 -11.54 -2.02 -28.44
C PHE A 207 -11.35 -3.35 -29.16
N TRP A 208 -11.67 -4.45 -28.49
CA TRP A 208 -11.61 -5.78 -29.11
C TRP A 208 -12.55 -5.92 -30.31
N ARG A 209 -13.80 -5.45 -30.21
CA ARG A 209 -14.76 -5.44 -31.33
C ARG A 209 -14.29 -4.57 -32.49
N GLU A 210 -13.57 -3.50 -32.20
CA GLU A 210 -12.95 -2.59 -33.17
C GLU A 210 -11.64 -3.14 -33.76
N ARG A 211 -11.20 -4.35 -33.36
CA ARG A 211 -9.92 -4.99 -33.75
C ARG A 211 -8.69 -4.14 -33.41
N ARG A 212 -8.76 -3.44 -32.28
CA ARG A 212 -7.66 -2.65 -31.73
C ARG A 212 -6.94 -3.45 -30.66
N ASP A 213 -5.65 -3.19 -30.51
CA ASP A 213 -4.86 -3.86 -29.50
C ASP A 213 -5.25 -3.37 -28.11
N ARG A 214 -5.17 -4.25 -27.11
CA ARG A 214 -5.51 -3.90 -25.73
C ARG A 214 -4.58 -2.82 -25.18
N GLU A 215 -3.31 -2.89 -25.56
CA GLU A 215 -2.25 -1.95 -25.18
C GLU A 215 -2.52 -0.53 -25.71
N GLU A 216 -3.44 -0.35 -26.67
CA GLU A 216 -3.90 0.96 -27.11
C GLU A 216 -4.86 1.64 -26.12
N ILE A 217 -5.48 0.90 -25.21
CA ILE A 217 -6.40 1.46 -24.21
C ILE A 217 -5.61 2.38 -23.31
N ARG A 218 -6.04 3.65 -23.19
CA ARG A 218 -5.42 4.65 -22.33
C ARG A 218 -6.21 4.82 -21.05
N LEU A 219 -5.56 5.37 -20.02
CA LEU A 219 -6.19 5.68 -18.74
C LEU A 219 -7.44 6.56 -18.92
N SER A 220 -7.38 7.55 -19.82
CA SER A 220 -8.50 8.45 -20.11
C SER A 220 -9.75 7.75 -20.65
N ASP A 221 -9.58 6.66 -21.41
CA ASP A 221 -10.71 5.87 -21.95
C ASP A 221 -11.48 5.19 -20.82
N VAL A 222 -10.74 4.73 -19.80
CA VAL A 222 -11.29 4.02 -18.66
C VAL A 222 -11.86 4.98 -17.61
N GLU A 223 -11.17 6.09 -17.32
CA GLU A 223 -11.68 7.14 -16.42
C GLU A 223 -13.01 7.70 -16.90
N SER A 224 -13.15 7.91 -18.22
CA SER A 224 -14.40 8.39 -18.81
C SER A 224 -15.55 7.40 -18.63
N ALA A 225 -15.28 6.09 -18.69
CA ALA A 225 -16.30 5.07 -18.49
C ALA A 225 -16.74 5.00 -17.02
N ILE A 226 -15.78 4.97 -16.08
CA ILE A 226 -16.05 4.87 -14.63
C ILE A 226 -16.74 6.12 -14.09
N ALA A 227 -16.39 7.31 -14.60
CA ALA A 227 -16.99 8.57 -14.19
C ALA A 227 -18.50 8.64 -14.47
N ASN A 228 -19.00 7.85 -15.43
CA ASN A 228 -20.40 7.84 -15.83
C ASN A 228 -21.27 6.87 -15.01
N THR A 229 -20.68 5.90 -14.30
CA THR A 229 -21.40 4.73 -13.79
C THR A 229 -21.16 4.41 -12.31
N VAL A 230 -19.95 4.61 -11.79
CA VAL A 230 -19.54 4.02 -10.50
C VAL A 230 -19.60 4.97 -9.34
N ILE A 231 -19.64 6.27 -9.62
CA ILE A 231 -19.30 7.22 -8.59
C ILE A 231 -20.57 7.62 -7.83
N SER A 232 -20.88 6.92 -6.72
CA SER A 232 -21.67 7.55 -5.65
C SER A 232 -21.01 8.89 -5.29
N ASP A 233 -21.77 9.95 -5.04
CA ASP A 233 -21.21 11.31 -4.81
C ASP A 233 -20.04 11.35 -3.79
N ARG A 234 -19.95 10.35 -2.89
CA ARG A 234 -18.88 10.19 -1.89
C ARG A 234 -17.68 9.39 -2.36
N GLU A 235 -17.86 8.33 -3.15
CA GLU A 235 -16.73 7.72 -3.88
C GLU A 235 -16.14 8.73 -4.86
N ARG A 236 -16.89 9.75 -5.29
CA ARG A 236 -16.38 10.89 -6.07
C ARG A 236 -15.40 11.68 -5.27
N GLU A 237 -15.69 11.93 -3.99
CA GLU A 237 -14.80 12.69 -3.13
C GLU A 237 -13.49 11.95 -2.86
N LEU A 238 -13.54 10.61 -2.74
CA LEU A 238 -12.33 9.79 -2.80
C LEU A 238 -11.67 9.94 -4.17
N THR A 239 -12.36 9.60 -5.26
CA THR A 239 -11.87 9.64 -6.66
C THR A 239 -11.23 10.98 -7.04
N VAL A 240 -11.80 12.11 -6.63
CA VAL A 240 -11.32 13.48 -6.90
C VAL A 240 -10.10 13.84 -6.03
N ARG A 241 -9.96 13.23 -4.85
CA ARG A 241 -8.78 13.41 -3.98
C ARG A 241 -7.66 12.41 -4.29
N LEU A 242 -8.00 11.28 -4.91
CA LEU A 242 -7.13 10.24 -5.40
C LEU A 242 -6.50 10.69 -6.72
N ASN A 243 -5.21 11.04 -6.72
CA ASN A 243 -4.51 11.35 -7.97
C ASN A 243 -4.20 10.09 -8.80
N ASN A 244 -4.42 8.88 -8.26
CA ASN A 244 -4.01 7.62 -8.88
C ASN A 244 -5.14 6.58 -8.77
N ILE A 245 -6.06 6.60 -9.73
CA ILE A 245 -7.02 5.50 -9.93
C ILE A 245 -6.40 4.51 -10.90
N LEU A 246 -6.34 3.26 -10.49
CA LEU A 246 -5.79 2.17 -11.26
C LEU A 246 -6.88 1.20 -11.66
N CYS A 247 -6.98 0.94 -12.95
CA CYS A 247 -7.96 0.02 -13.49
C CYS A 247 -7.27 -1.24 -14.01
N LEU A 248 -7.75 -2.40 -13.56
CA LEU A 248 -7.23 -3.72 -13.88
C LEU A 248 -8.30 -4.49 -14.65
N CYS A 249 -8.18 -4.58 -15.98
CA CYS A 249 -9.18 -5.23 -16.83
C CYS A 249 -8.96 -6.75 -16.88
N HIS A 250 -10.01 -7.54 -17.10
CA HIS A 250 -9.85 -8.99 -17.23
C HIS A 250 -9.08 -9.39 -18.50
N CYS A 251 -8.22 -10.39 -18.39
CA CYS A 251 -7.51 -10.99 -19.51
C CYS A 251 -8.28 -12.24 -19.95
N SER A 252 -9.21 -12.10 -20.88
CA SER A 252 -9.77 -13.27 -21.55
C SER A 252 -8.84 -13.63 -22.69
N SER A 253 -7.88 -14.52 -22.43
CA SER A 253 -7.25 -15.29 -23.50
C SER A 253 -8.34 -16.10 -24.19
N THR A 254 -8.40 -15.99 -25.51
CA THR A 254 -9.15 -16.92 -26.36
C THR A 254 -8.54 -18.31 -26.27
#